data_AF-W7D1R0-F1
#
_entry.id   AF-W7D1R0-F1
#
_cell.length_a   1.000
_cell.length_b   1.000
_cell.length_c   1.000
_cell.angle_alpha   90.00
_cell.angle_beta   90.00
_cell.angle_gamma   90.00
#
_symmetry.space_group_name_H-M   'P 1'
#
loop_
_entity.id
_entity.type
_entity.pdbx_description
1 polymer ?
#
loop_
_entity_poly.entity_id
_entity_poly.type
_entity_poly.pdbx_seq_one_letter_code
_entity_poly.pdbx_strand_id
1 'polypeptide(L)'
;MVEATIIAQHYRSFDTSKTAIFLALGTNGTFSQSALDNVIKQFVNAHVYLVNTRVPRKWESAVNHLLAKTASKNKQVSLINWYDTAISHPEYFAPDGVHLEKSGIEAYVNLIEDSLSST
;
A
#
# COMPACT_ATOMS: atom_id res chain seq x y z
N MET A 1 -7.77 1.65 -10.51
CA MET A 1 -8.30 2.34 -9.31
C MET A 1 -9.79 2.62 -9.33
N VAL A 2 -10.46 2.71 -10.49
CA VAL A 2 -11.94 2.79 -10.52
C VAL A 2 -12.56 1.59 -9.81
N GLU A 3 -12.09 0.38 -10.13
CA GLU A 3 -12.51 -0.86 -9.46
C GLU A 3 -12.22 -0.82 -7.96
N ALA A 4 -11.02 -0.42 -7.54
CA ALA A 4 -10.68 -0.28 -6.12
C ALA A 4 -11.62 0.67 -5.37
N THR A 5 -12.08 1.75 -6.02
CA THR A 5 -13.05 2.68 -5.43
C THR A 5 -14.42 2.01 -5.24
N ILE A 6 -14.88 1.25 -6.23
CA ILE A 6 -16.16 0.51 -6.14
C ILE A 6 -16.06 -0.56 -5.04
N ILE A 7 -14.97 -1.33 -5.02
CA ILE A 7 -14.72 -2.36 -4.02
C ILE A 7 -14.70 -1.73 -2.62
N ALA A 8 -13.97 -0.63 -2.42
CA ALA A 8 -13.87 0.03 -1.11
C ALA A 8 -15.25 0.42 -0.52
N GLN A 9 -16.23 0.78 -1.36
CA GLN A 9 -17.59 1.11 -0.90
C GLN A 9 -18.29 -0.10 -0.24
N HIS A 10 -17.97 -1.32 -0.67
CA HIS A 10 -18.51 -2.55 -0.06
C HIS A 10 -17.89 -2.88 1.30
N TYR A 11 -16.74 -2.29 1.63
CA TYR A 11 -16.02 -2.51 2.89
C TYR A 11 -16.26 -1.40 3.93
N ARG A 12 -17.18 -0.45 3.69
CA ARG A 12 -17.44 0.66 4.62
C ARG A 12 -17.86 0.23 6.02
N SER A 13 -18.41 -0.98 6.20
CA SER A 13 -18.69 -1.52 7.53
C SER A 13 -17.44 -1.69 8.41
N PHE A 14 -16.25 -1.74 7.79
CA PHE A 14 -14.97 -1.81 8.48
C PHE A 14 -14.38 -0.44 8.80
N ASP A 15 -15.03 0.68 8.43
CA ASP A 15 -14.60 2.03 8.78
C ASP A 15 -14.86 2.33 10.28
N THR A 16 -14.02 1.77 11.14
CA THR A 16 -14.10 1.95 12.59
C THR A 16 -12.72 2.31 13.14
N SER A 17 -12.69 3.01 14.28
CA SER A 17 -11.43 3.38 14.96
C SER A 17 -10.60 2.20 15.47
N LYS A 18 -11.11 0.97 15.38
CA LYS A 18 -10.40 -0.26 15.76
C LYS A 18 -9.91 -1.06 14.55
N THR A 19 -10.08 -0.54 13.34
CA THR A 19 -9.71 -1.23 12.10
C THR A 19 -8.45 -0.61 11.50
N ALA A 20 -7.55 -1.47 11.01
CA ALA A 20 -6.48 -1.12 10.09
C ALA A 20 -6.86 -1.53 8.66
N ILE A 21 -6.73 -0.61 7.70
CA ILE A 21 -7.00 -0.85 6.28
C ILE A 21 -5.70 -0.76 5.50
N PHE A 22 -5.25 -1.87 4.92
CA PHE A 22 -4.03 -1.92 4.11
C PHE A 22 -4.35 -1.77 2.62
N LEU A 23 -3.74 -0.78 1.97
CA LEU A 23 -3.84 -0.55 0.54
C LEU A 23 -2.49 -0.79 -0.12
N ALA A 24 -2.35 -1.96 -0.76
CA ALA A 24 -1.17 -2.38 -1.52
C ALA A 24 -1.44 -2.27 -3.03
N LEU A 25 -1.52 -1.04 -3.53
CA LEU A 25 -1.90 -0.75 -4.93
C LEU A 25 -0.76 -0.05 -5.65
N GLY A 26 -0.59 -0.36 -6.94
CA GLY A 26 0.37 0.32 -7.83
C GLY A 26 1.36 -0.57 -8.55
N THR A 27 1.51 -1.83 -8.11
CA THR A 27 2.40 -2.80 -8.76
C THR A 27 2.01 -3.01 -10.22
N ASN A 28 0.70 -3.13 -10.49
CA ASN A 28 0.14 -3.44 -11.81
C ASN A 28 -0.19 -2.19 -12.65
N GLY A 29 0.11 -0.99 -12.18
CA GLY A 29 -0.13 0.23 -12.95
C GLY A 29 -0.26 1.49 -12.12
N THR A 30 -0.24 2.62 -12.81
CA THR A 30 -0.36 3.95 -12.20
C THR A 30 -1.80 4.30 -11.80
N PHE A 31 -1.94 5.33 -10.97
CA PHE A 31 -3.21 5.94 -10.63
C PHE A 31 -3.06 7.43 -10.29
N SER A 32 -4.17 8.17 -10.40
CA SER A 32 -4.21 9.59 -10.04
C SER A 32 -4.36 9.80 -8.53
N GLN A 33 -3.98 11.00 -8.07
CA GLN A 33 -4.23 11.44 -6.69
C GLN A 33 -5.72 11.37 -6.35
N SER A 34 -6.58 11.86 -7.25
CA SER A 34 -8.03 11.84 -7.06
C SER A 34 -8.59 10.43 -6.87
N ALA A 35 -8.02 9.43 -7.55
CA ALA A 35 -8.45 8.06 -7.42
C ALA A 35 -8.03 7.45 -6.07
N LEU A 36 -6.82 7.77 -5.60
CA LEU A 36 -6.38 7.38 -4.25
C LEU A 36 -7.24 8.03 -3.17
N ASP A 37 -7.46 9.34 -3.27
CA ASP A 37 -8.28 10.11 -2.33
C ASP A 37 -9.72 9.55 -2.27
N ASN A 38 -10.26 9.12 -3.42
CA ASN A 38 -11.59 8.51 -3.50
C ASN A 38 -11.72 7.16 -2.77
N VAL A 39 -10.64 6.39 -2.67
CA VAL A 39 -10.59 5.16 -1.87
C VAL A 39 -10.43 5.51 -0.40
N ILE A 40 -9.47 6.37 -0.05
CA ILE A 40 -9.17 6.74 1.35
C ILE A 40 -10.39 7.37 2.02
N LYS A 41 -11.16 8.22 1.32
CA LYS A 41 -12.36 8.85 1.89
C LYS A 41 -13.49 7.88 2.25
N GLN A 42 -13.40 6.59 1.86
CA GLN A 42 -14.35 5.58 2.32
C GLN A 42 -14.05 5.11 3.76
N PHE A 43 -12.87 5.43 4.29
CA PHE A 43 -12.35 4.95 5.57
C PHE A 43 -11.82 6.12 6.40
N VAL A 44 -12.71 6.98 6.90
CA VAL A 44 -12.33 8.22 7.62
C VAL A 44 -12.17 8.03 9.13
N ASN A 45 -12.62 6.90 9.66
CA ASN A 45 -12.52 6.52 11.06
C ASN A 45 -11.47 5.43 11.29
N ALA A 46 -11.19 4.59 10.30
CA ALA A 46 -10.13 3.59 10.34
C ALA A 46 -8.76 4.19 10.04
N HIS A 47 -7.69 3.55 10.54
CA HIS A 47 -6.33 3.91 10.16
C HIS A 47 -5.95 3.23 8.84
N VAL A 48 -5.56 4.01 7.84
CA VAL A 48 -5.21 3.49 6.51
C VAL A 48 -3.69 3.39 6.40
N TYR A 49 -3.21 2.21 6.02
CA TYR A 49 -1.81 1.95 5.73
C TYR A 49 -1.63 1.82 4.23
N LEU A 50 -0.85 2.73 3.64
CA LEU A 50 -0.45 2.68 2.24
C LEU A 50 0.84 1.87 2.15
N VAL A 51 0.85 0.76 1.41
CA VAL A 51 2.09 0.01 1.15
C VAL A 51 2.64 0.43 -0.20
N ASN A 52 3.83 1.03 -0.20
CA ASN A 52 4.48 1.41 -1.46
C ASN A 52 5.00 0.18 -2.22
N THR A 53 5.40 0.37 -3.46
CA THR A 53 5.62 -0.74 -4.39
C THR A 53 7.08 -0.87 -4.78
N ARG A 54 7.53 -2.11 -4.95
CA ARG A 54 8.79 -2.44 -5.63
C ARG A 54 8.45 -3.24 -6.88
N VAL A 55 8.69 -2.67 -8.05
CA VAL A 55 8.41 -3.25 -9.36
C VAL A 55 9.35 -2.64 -10.41
N PRO A 56 9.99 -3.43 -11.30
CA PRO A 56 10.88 -2.91 -12.33
C PRO A 56 10.08 -2.32 -13.50
N ARG A 57 9.36 -1.23 -13.25
CA ARG A 57 8.51 -0.51 -14.22
C ARG A 57 8.69 1.00 -14.08
N LYS A 58 8.53 1.72 -15.20
CA LYS A 58 8.77 3.17 -15.28
C LYS A 58 7.90 4.01 -14.32
N TRP A 59 6.76 3.48 -13.86
CA TRP A 59 5.82 4.19 -13.00
C TRP A 59 6.08 4.01 -11.50
N GLU A 60 6.96 3.11 -11.08
CA GLU A 60 7.21 2.78 -9.66
C GLU A 60 7.47 4.04 -8.82
N SER A 61 8.42 4.87 -9.24
CA SER A 61 8.78 6.10 -8.51
C SER A 61 7.61 7.08 -8.40
N ALA A 62 6.81 7.24 -9.48
CA ALA A 62 5.66 8.14 -9.47
C ALA A 62 4.56 7.65 -8.50
N VAL A 63 4.28 6.34 -8.49
CA VAL A 63 3.36 5.71 -7.53
C VAL A 63 3.86 5.90 -6.10
N ASN A 64 5.12 5.57 -5.82
CA ASN A 64 5.69 5.65 -4.48
C ASN A 64 5.72 7.09 -3.95
N HIS A 65 6.04 8.07 -4.80
CA HIS A 65 5.98 9.49 -4.44
C HIS A 65 4.56 9.93 -4.08
N LEU A 66 3.56 9.50 -4.85
CA LEU A 66 2.16 9.84 -4.61
C LEU A 66 1.65 9.23 -3.29
N LEU A 67 2.00 7.98 -3.00
CA LEU A 67 1.66 7.32 -1.73
C LEU A 67 2.29 8.04 -0.54
N ALA A 68 3.60 8.32 -0.60
CA ALA A 68 4.32 9.04 0.46
C ALA A 68 3.78 10.46 0.69
N LYS A 69 3.49 11.20 -0.39
CA LYS A 69 2.86 12.52 -0.33
C LYS A 69 1.48 12.47 0.32
N THR A 70 0.72 11.41 0.10
CA THR A 70 -0.62 11.26 0.69
C THR A 70 -0.54 10.95 2.18
N ALA A 71 0.34 10.02 2.57
CA ALA A 71 0.56 9.68 3.98
C ALA A 71 1.05 10.88 4.79
N SER A 72 2.02 11.66 4.28
CA SER A 72 2.53 12.85 4.99
C SER A 72 1.49 13.95 5.29
N LYS A 73 0.33 13.93 4.63
CA LYS A 73 -0.72 14.96 4.77
C LYS A 73 -1.89 14.53 5.65
N ASN A 74 -2.01 13.26 6.02
CA ASN A 74 -3.17 12.74 6.74
C ASN A 74 -2.72 11.92 7.95
N LYS A 75 -3.11 12.37 9.16
CA LYS A 75 -2.72 11.73 10.42
C LYS A 75 -3.28 10.31 10.58
N GLN A 76 -4.37 9.97 9.90
CA GLN A 76 -4.95 8.62 9.88
C GLN A 76 -4.42 7.78 8.70
N VAL A 77 -3.34 8.23 8.04
CA VAL A 77 -2.72 7.52 6.93
C VAL A 77 -1.22 7.37 7.17
N SER A 78 -0.76 6.13 7.28
CA SER A 78 0.67 5.81 7.40
C SER A 78 1.21 5.18 6.12
N LEU A 79 2.50 5.36 5.86
CA LEU A 79 3.21 4.67 4.78
C LEU A 79 3.98 3.47 5.35
N ILE A 80 3.77 2.30 4.75
CA ILE A 80 4.61 1.11 4.95
C ILE A 80 5.58 1.04 3.76
N ASN A 81 6.88 1.11 4.06
CA ASN A 81 7.93 1.28 3.05
C ASN A 81 8.50 -0.05 2.54
N TRP A 82 7.65 -0.85 1.88
CA TRP A 82 8.07 -2.09 1.23
C TRP A 82 9.19 -1.90 0.20
N TYR A 83 9.20 -0.78 -0.52
CA TYR A 83 10.25 -0.49 -1.50
C TYR A 83 11.66 -0.57 -0.90
N ASP A 84 11.87 0.09 0.23
CA ASP A 84 13.17 0.13 0.91
C ASP A 84 13.55 -1.25 1.47
N THR A 85 12.59 -1.98 2.03
CA THR A 85 12.78 -3.36 2.49
C THR A 85 13.15 -4.32 1.36
N ALA A 86 12.65 -4.10 0.15
CA ALA A 86 12.75 -5.09 -0.93
C ALA A 86 13.80 -4.76 -2.01
N ILE A 87 14.24 -3.50 -2.13
CA ILE A 87 15.12 -3.05 -3.24
C ILE A 87 16.47 -3.79 -3.27
N SER A 88 17.02 -4.14 -2.09
CA SER A 88 18.28 -4.86 -1.94
C SER A 88 18.12 -6.38 -1.90
N HIS A 89 16.90 -6.90 -2.05
CA HIS A 89 16.56 -8.30 -1.90
C HIS A 89 15.94 -8.88 -3.19
N PRO A 90 16.73 -9.03 -4.26
CA PRO A 90 16.23 -9.63 -5.50
C PRO A 90 15.68 -11.06 -5.30
N GLU A 91 16.16 -11.79 -4.28
CA GLU A 91 15.67 -13.12 -3.90
C GLU A 91 14.25 -13.13 -3.33
N TYR A 92 13.66 -11.97 -3.03
CA TYR A 92 12.25 -11.87 -2.65
C TYR A 92 11.31 -12.01 -3.84
N PHE A 93 11.82 -11.87 -5.06
CA PHE A 93 11.01 -11.81 -6.27
C PHE A 93 11.26 -13.00 -7.19
N ALA A 94 10.21 -13.42 -7.87
CA ALA A 94 10.28 -14.33 -9.00
C ALA A 94 11.08 -13.66 -10.16
N PRO A 95 11.48 -14.42 -11.20
CA PRO A 95 12.30 -13.88 -12.29
C PRO A 95 11.71 -12.67 -13.04
N ASP A 96 10.40 -12.43 -12.95
CA ASP A 96 9.76 -11.26 -13.55
C ASP A 96 9.94 -9.95 -12.75
N GLY A 97 10.46 -10.06 -11.53
CA GLY A 97 10.68 -8.95 -10.59
C GLY A 97 9.38 -8.36 -10.03
N VAL A 98 8.25 -9.05 -10.16
CA VAL A 98 6.93 -8.57 -9.74
C VAL A 98 6.31 -9.49 -8.70
N HIS A 99 6.25 -10.80 -8.98
CA HIS A 99 5.67 -11.76 -8.05
C HIS A 99 6.64 -12.03 -6.90
N LEU A 100 6.12 -12.19 -5.68
CA LEU A 100 6.94 -12.54 -4.53
C LEU A 100 7.17 -14.05 -4.48
N GLU A 101 8.40 -14.42 -4.22
CA GLU A 101 8.76 -15.77 -3.75
C GLU A 101 8.38 -15.92 -2.27
N LYS A 102 8.46 -17.14 -1.74
CA LYS A 102 8.10 -17.44 -0.34
C LYS A 102 8.82 -16.51 0.65
N SER A 103 10.12 -16.30 0.50
CA SER A 103 10.93 -15.39 1.33
C SER A 103 10.42 -13.95 1.26
N GLY A 104 10.03 -13.49 0.07
CA GLY A 104 9.45 -12.16 -0.13
C GLY A 104 8.09 -12.00 0.54
N ILE A 105 7.25 -13.04 0.48
CA ILE A 105 5.96 -13.06 1.19
C ILE A 105 6.17 -12.95 2.71
N GLU A 106 7.09 -13.76 3.26
CA GLU A 106 7.42 -13.71 4.69
C GLU A 106 7.93 -12.32 5.11
N ALA A 107 8.85 -11.73 4.35
CA ALA A 107 9.34 -10.38 4.61
C ALA A 107 8.24 -9.31 4.52
N TYR A 108 7.35 -9.43 3.54
CA TYR A 108 6.24 -8.50 3.34
C TYR A 108 5.23 -8.55 4.49
N VAL A 109 4.88 -9.75 4.96
CA VAL A 109 3.98 -9.96 6.09
C VAL A 109 4.61 -9.43 7.38
N ASN A 110 5.87 -9.76 7.65
CA ASN A 110 6.57 -9.28 8.84
C ASN A 110 6.61 -7.75 8.89
N LEU A 111 6.89 -7.09 7.76
CA LEU A 111 6.89 -5.63 7.66
C LEU A 111 5.51 -5.03 8.01
N ILE A 112 4.42 -5.69 7.60
CA ILE A 112 3.05 -5.27 7.94
C ILE A 112 2.78 -5.45 9.44
N GLU A 113 3.13 -6.60 10.01
CA GLU A 113 2.93 -6.89 11.44
C GLU A 113 3.72 -5.92 12.34
N ASP A 114 4.96 -5.61 11.98
CA ASP A 114 5.80 -4.64 12.69
C ASP A 114 5.20 -3.22 12.66
N SER A 115 4.56 -2.85 11.55
CA SER A 115 3.90 -1.56 11.41
C SER A 115 2.68 -1.40 12.33
N LEU A 116 1.99 -2.51 12.64
CA LEU A 116 0.85 -2.53 13.56
C LEU A 116 1.29 -2.42 15.02
N SER A 117 2.45 -2.99 15.36
CA SER A 117 2.98 -3.00 16.73
C SER A 117 3.55 -1.64 17.17
N SER A 118 3.74 -0.72 16.22
CA SER A 118 4.33 0.61 16.43
C SER A 118 3.28 1.73 16.59
N THR A 119 1.99 1.39 16.68
CA THR A 119 0.86 2.32 16.78
C THR A 119 0.08 2.10 18.07
#